data_AF-F8CIX9-F1
#
_entry.id   AF-F8CIX9-F1
#
_cell.length_a   1.000
_cell.length_b   1.000
_cell.length_c   1.000
_cell.angle_alpha   90.00
_cell.angle_beta   90.00
_cell.angle_gamma   90.00
#
_symmetry.space_group_name_H-M   'P 1'
#
loop_
_entity.id
_entity.type
_entity.pdbx_description
1 polymer ?
#
loop_
_entity_poly.entity_id
_entity_poly.type
_entity_poly.pdbx_seq_one_letter_code
_entity_poly.pdbx_strand_id
1 'polypeptide(L)'
;MAAGQDLAADVDGHWLFKHGDLVLGPLSGAQIVEKLGSGELTPDTLVAPAGERDFHRMSEVDAFRTHVARAEARARVDAAVVVERAKSAKRLKLLGGAAVAGVVVLGVVGIQVARNAAVHGWFGGGEVQPDDFEMGEITIRVAQARVDEEELFEYPAGGARRPGSGGPGVKPATGSSGPGKVAMASTTRSPPDRKPRPSGSVSTEPDGMEVAQQFDQSAINRVVASNKSTLFRCFKEEGARSPGIYAKIPMEFVIGNDGRVSKLWVDNPQFKKGPLYDCLLTEMRKWPFRAYEGERATVGLSFTIGKRG
;
A
#
# COMPACT_ATOMS: atom_id res chain seq x y z
N MET A 1 8.13 -20.31 -27.67
CA MET A 1 8.57 -21.69 -27.92
C MET A 1 8.76 -21.85 -29.42
N ALA A 2 9.93 -21.50 -29.96
CA ALA A 2 10.14 -21.42 -31.42
C ALA A 2 11.34 -22.23 -31.95
N ALA A 3 12.35 -22.55 -31.12
CA ALA A 3 13.56 -23.27 -31.53
C ALA A 3 13.39 -24.81 -31.65
N GLY A 4 12.19 -25.28 -32.00
CA GLY A 4 11.84 -26.70 -32.05
C GLY A 4 11.50 -27.23 -33.45
N GLN A 5 11.04 -26.36 -34.35
CA GLN A 5 10.45 -26.78 -35.63
C GLN A 5 11.49 -26.92 -36.74
N ASP A 6 12.53 -26.09 -36.77
CA ASP A 6 13.52 -26.04 -37.86
C ASP A 6 14.34 -27.34 -38.03
N LEU A 7 14.45 -28.16 -36.98
CA LEU A 7 15.19 -29.42 -37.02
C LEU A 7 14.32 -30.63 -37.38
N ALA A 8 12.99 -30.52 -37.31
CA ALA A 8 12.09 -31.62 -37.73
C ALA A 8 11.91 -31.66 -39.26
N ALA A 9 12.39 -30.64 -39.97
CA ALA A 9 12.33 -30.49 -41.43
C ALA A 9 13.45 -31.24 -42.18
N ASP A 10 14.45 -31.79 -41.48
CA ASP A 10 15.62 -32.46 -42.09
C ASP A 10 15.36 -33.95 -42.42
N VAL A 11 14.17 -34.47 -42.08
CA VAL A 11 13.74 -35.85 -42.38
C VAL A 11 12.63 -35.83 -43.42
N ASP A 12 13.06 -35.81 -44.69
CA ASP A 12 12.16 -35.88 -45.83
C ASP A 12 11.47 -37.25 -45.98
N GLY A 13 10.37 -37.23 -46.73
CA GLY A 13 9.65 -38.44 -47.14
C GLY A 13 8.55 -38.91 -46.18
N HIS A 14 7.85 -39.95 -46.63
CA HIS A 14 6.82 -40.64 -45.88
C HIS A 14 7.39 -41.91 -45.27
N TRP A 15 7.03 -42.18 -44.02
CA TRP A 15 7.59 -43.26 -43.22
C TRP A 15 6.48 -44.11 -42.60
N LEU A 16 6.75 -45.40 -42.49
CA LEU A 16 5.96 -46.41 -41.79
C LEU A 16 6.71 -46.80 -40.52
N PHE A 17 5.97 -47.10 -39.45
CA PHE A 17 6.55 -47.65 -38.22
C PHE A 17 5.70 -48.82 -37.70
N LYS A 18 6.32 -49.73 -36.95
CA LYS A 18 5.61 -50.85 -36.30
C LYS A 18 5.38 -50.58 -34.82
N HIS A 19 4.18 -50.91 -34.35
CA HIS A 19 3.85 -50.97 -32.94
C HIS A 19 3.24 -52.35 -32.64
N GLY A 20 4.04 -53.26 -32.08
CA GLY A 20 3.74 -54.69 -32.11
C GLY A 20 3.68 -55.21 -33.54
N ASP A 21 2.65 -55.99 -33.87
CA ASP A 21 2.42 -56.53 -35.21
C ASP A 21 1.78 -55.52 -36.19
N LEU A 22 1.32 -54.38 -35.70
CA LEU A 22 0.61 -53.38 -36.51
C LEU A 22 1.59 -52.42 -37.19
N VAL A 23 1.54 -52.36 -38.52
CA VAL A 23 2.21 -51.32 -39.32
C VAL A 23 1.33 -50.08 -39.38
N LEU A 24 1.90 -48.93 -39.04
CA LEU A 24 1.22 -47.63 -38.98
C LEU A 24 1.92 -46.62 -39.90
N GLY A 25 1.13 -45.87 -40.66
CA GLY A 25 1.58 -44.83 -41.58
C GLY A 25 0.72 -44.76 -42.86
N PRO A 26 1.11 -43.97 -43.87
CA PRO A 26 2.31 -43.12 -43.92
C PRO A 26 2.22 -41.89 -43.00
N LEU A 27 3.29 -41.63 -42.25
CA LEU A 27 3.51 -40.37 -41.52
C LEU A 27 4.66 -39.58 -42.15
N SER A 28 4.73 -38.27 -41.93
CA SER A 28 5.93 -37.50 -42.30
C SER A 28 7.08 -37.74 -41.31
N GLY A 29 8.32 -37.52 -41.74
CA GLY A 29 9.49 -37.61 -40.84
C GLY A 29 9.35 -36.73 -39.60
N ALA A 30 8.83 -35.50 -39.76
CA ALA A 30 8.50 -34.60 -38.66
C ALA A 30 7.53 -35.20 -37.62
N GLN A 31 6.49 -35.91 -38.07
CA GLN A 31 5.54 -36.58 -37.17
C GLN A 31 6.16 -37.75 -36.40
N ILE A 32 7.11 -38.48 -37.01
CA ILE A 32 7.88 -39.52 -36.30
C ILE A 32 8.81 -38.89 -35.26
N VAL A 33 9.51 -37.80 -35.61
CA VAL A 33 10.36 -37.05 -34.67
C VAL A 33 9.53 -36.47 -33.51
N GLU A 34 8.32 -35.99 -33.77
CA GLU A 34 7.40 -35.51 -32.73
C GLU A 34 6.97 -36.63 -31.77
N LYS A 35 6.57 -37.80 -32.32
CA LYS A 35 6.18 -38.98 -31.52
C LYS A 35 7.35 -39.61 -30.75
N LEU A 36 8.57 -39.54 -31.28
CA LEU A 36 9.79 -39.88 -30.55
C LEU A 36 10.05 -38.86 -29.43
N GLY A 37 9.81 -37.58 -29.68
CA GLY A 37 9.94 -36.49 -28.71
C GLY A 37 8.86 -36.46 -27.61
N SER A 38 7.69 -37.07 -27.84
CA SER A 38 6.64 -37.29 -26.84
C SER A 38 6.84 -38.58 -26.02
N GLY A 39 7.69 -39.50 -26.50
CA GLY A 39 7.93 -40.80 -25.89
C GLY A 39 6.92 -41.88 -26.31
N GLU A 40 6.08 -41.63 -27.32
CA GLU A 40 5.21 -42.64 -27.93
C GLU A 40 6.01 -43.70 -28.72
N LEU A 41 7.13 -43.28 -29.32
CA LEU A 41 8.06 -44.17 -30.03
C LEU A 41 9.38 -44.26 -29.26
N THR A 42 10.00 -45.44 -29.33
CA THR A 42 11.28 -45.74 -28.70
C THR A 42 12.41 -45.82 -29.74
N PRO A 43 13.70 -45.71 -29.34
CA PRO A 43 14.83 -45.93 -30.24
C PRO A 43 14.82 -47.30 -30.95
N ASP A 44 14.24 -48.31 -30.31
CA ASP A 44 14.10 -49.68 -30.82
C ASP A 44 12.87 -49.87 -31.73
N THR A 45 12.04 -48.83 -31.90
CA THR A 45 10.89 -48.87 -32.80
C THR A 45 11.36 -49.12 -34.24
N LEU A 46 10.73 -50.10 -34.89
CA LEU A 46 11.04 -50.48 -36.25
C LEU A 46 10.37 -49.51 -37.24
N VAL A 47 11.16 -48.91 -38.13
CA VAL A 47 10.73 -47.95 -39.16
C VAL A 47 11.18 -48.38 -40.56
N ALA A 48 10.41 -48.00 -41.57
CA ALA A 48 10.71 -48.20 -42.98
C ALA A 48 10.21 -46.99 -43.79
N PRO A 49 10.90 -46.53 -44.84
CA PRO A 49 10.34 -45.53 -45.74
C PRO A 49 9.17 -46.12 -46.55
N ALA A 50 8.22 -45.28 -46.94
CA ALA A 50 6.99 -45.72 -47.59
C ALA A 50 7.27 -46.33 -48.98
N GLY A 51 6.96 -47.61 -49.13
CA GLY A 51 7.22 -48.39 -50.34
C GLY A 51 8.24 -49.52 -50.14
N GLU A 52 9.08 -49.43 -49.11
CA GLU A 52 10.00 -50.49 -48.72
C GLU A 52 9.34 -51.49 -47.76
N ARG A 53 9.84 -52.73 -47.75
CA ARG A 53 9.33 -53.82 -46.92
C ARG A 53 10.25 -54.14 -45.73
N ASP A 54 11.47 -53.65 -45.77
CA ASP A 54 12.49 -53.91 -44.78
C ASP A 54 12.43 -52.84 -43.69
N PHE A 55 12.25 -53.29 -42.45
CA PHE A 55 12.12 -52.40 -41.29
C PHE A 55 13.41 -52.44 -40.48
N HIS A 56 14.00 -51.27 -40.26
CA HIS A 56 15.23 -51.08 -39.48
C HIS A 56 14.90 -50.44 -38.13
N ARG A 57 15.78 -50.56 -37.13
CA ARG A 57 15.58 -49.82 -35.87
C ARG A 57 15.74 -48.32 -36.12
N MET A 58 14.94 -47.50 -35.48
CA MET A 58 15.03 -46.04 -35.58
C MET A 58 16.41 -45.50 -35.17
N SER A 59 17.13 -46.20 -34.28
CA SER A 59 18.53 -45.92 -33.93
C SER A 59 19.56 -46.27 -35.01
N GLU A 60 19.23 -47.19 -35.93
CA GLU A 60 20.13 -47.62 -37.01
C GLU A 60 20.02 -46.69 -38.23
N VAL A 61 18.84 -46.11 -38.48
CA VAL A 61 18.58 -45.22 -39.63
C VAL A 61 19.21 -43.84 -39.42
N ASP A 62 20.15 -43.46 -40.28
CA ASP A 62 20.92 -42.21 -40.16
C ASP A 62 20.07 -40.95 -39.99
N ALA A 63 18.95 -40.85 -40.72
CA ALA A 63 18.02 -39.71 -40.64
C ALA A 63 17.44 -39.47 -39.23
N PHE A 64 17.34 -40.52 -38.40
CA PHE A 64 16.77 -40.40 -37.04
C PHE A 64 17.81 -40.42 -35.92
N ARG A 65 19.08 -40.77 -36.18
CA ARG A 65 20.13 -40.92 -35.14
C ARG A 65 20.27 -39.69 -34.22
N THR A 66 20.33 -38.50 -34.80
CA THR A 66 20.44 -37.23 -34.05
C THR A 66 19.20 -36.98 -33.17
N HIS A 67 18.01 -37.33 -33.67
CA HIS A 67 16.76 -37.19 -32.93
C HIS A 67 16.63 -38.22 -31.79
N VAL A 68 17.08 -39.46 -32.02
CA VAL A 68 17.15 -40.53 -31.02
C VAL A 68 18.09 -40.13 -29.87
N ALA A 69 19.30 -39.68 -30.18
CA ALA A 69 20.25 -39.22 -29.16
C ALA A 69 19.70 -38.03 -28.34
N ARG A 70 19.01 -37.09 -28.99
CA ARG A 70 18.35 -35.96 -28.34
C ARG A 70 17.17 -36.39 -27.46
N ALA A 71 16.35 -37.33 -27.91
CA ALA A 71 15.21 -37.86 -27.16
C ALA A 71 15.69 -38.61 -25.90
N GLU A 72 16.74 -39.41 -26.01
CA GLU A 72 17.33 -40.10 -24.86
C GLU A 72 17.95 -39.11 -23.85
N ALA A 73 18.71 -38.13 -24.33
CA ALA A 73 19.25 -37.07 -23.47
C ALA A 73 18.15 -36.29 -22.74
N ARG A 74 17.06 -35.98 -23.42
CA ARG A 74 15.87 -35.34 -22.82
C ARG A 74 15.22 -36.25 -21.77
N ALA A 75 15.01 -37.53 -22.06
CA ALA A 75 14.42 -38.48 -21.12
C ALA A 75 15.26 -38.60 -19.82
N ARG A 76 16.60 -38.60 -19.92
CA ARG A 76 17.51 -38.58 -18.77
C ARG A 76 17.36 -37.29 -17.93
N VAL A 77 17.20 -36.13 -18.58
CA VAL A 77 16.98 -34.84 -17.89
C VAL A 77 15.60 -34.80 -17.21
N ASP A 78 14.55 -35.19 -17.92
CA ASP A 78 13.18 -35.17 -17.39
C ASP A 78 13.04 -36.14 -16.19
N ALA A 79 13.69 -37.32 -16.24
CA ALA A 79 13.78 -38.23 -15.09
C ALA A 79 14.45 -37.59 -13.86
N ALA A 80 15.57 -36.86 -14.06
CA ALA A 80 16.25 -36.15 -12.97
C ALA A 80 15.37 -35.01 -12.39
N VAL A 81 14.65 -34.27 -13.24
CA VAL A 81 13.73 -33.21 -12.83
C VAL A 81 12.56 -33.76 -12.01
N VAL A 82 12.01 -34.93 -12.36
CA VAL A 82 10.95 -35.59 -11.57
C VAL A 82 11.45 -35.96 -10.16
N VAL A 83 12.67 -36.48 -10.03
CA VAL A 83 13.28 -36.79 -8.73
C VAL A 83 13.46 -35.54 -7.87
N GLU A 84 13.94 -34.43 -8.43
CA GLU A 84 14.08 -33.16 -7.69
C GLU A 84 12.73 -32.54 -7.32
N ARG A 85 11.72 -32.60 -8.20
CA ARG A 85 10.34 -32.18 -7.88
C ARG A 85 9.74 -33.01 -6.74
N ALA A 86 10.01 -34.31 -6.70
CA ALA A 86 9.57 -35.16 -5.60
C ALA A 86 10.25 -34.81 -4.26
N LYS A 87 11.55 -34.46 -4.28
CA LYS A 87 12.28 -33.98 -3.09
C LYS A 87 11.77 -32.61 -2.62
N SER A 88 11.56 -31.66 -3.53
CA SER A 88 11.09 -30.31 -3.18
C SER A 88 9.66 -30.32 -2.65
N ALA A 89 8.76 -31.14 -3.23
CA ALA A 89 7.40 -31.33 -2.73
C ALA A 89 7.38 -31.91 -1.29
N LYS A 90 8.29 -32.82 -0.94
CA LYS A 90 8.45 -33.33 0.44
C LYS A 90 8.92 -32.23 1.39
N ARG A 91 9.92 -31.42 1.00
CA ARG A 91 10.40 -30.28 1.80
C ARG A 91 9.31 -29.23 2.04
N LEU A 92 8.52 -28.90 1.02
CA LEU A 92 7.43 -27.93 1.13
C LEU A 92 6.33 -28.40 2.08
N LYS A 93 5.95 -29.70 2.04
CA LYS A 93 4.98 -30.28 2.97
C LYS A 93 5.47 -30.24 4.43
N LEU A 94 6.75 -30.52 4.67
CA LEU A 94 7.37 -30.43 6.00
C LEU A 94 7.36 -28.99 6.55
N LEU A 95 7.75 -28.01 5.73
CA LEU A 95 7.74 -26.60 6.13
C LEU A 95 6.31 -26.05 6.34
N GLY A 96 5.36 -26.44 5.49
CA GLY A 96 3.94 -26.08 5.65
C GLY A 96 3.33 -26.66 6.93
N GLY A 97 3.65 -27.91 7.27
CA GLY A 97 3.19 -28.53 8.52
C GLY A 97 3.73 -27.82 9.77
N ALA A 98 5.01 -27.41 9.75
CA ALA A 98 5.62 -26.67 10.86
C ALA A 98 4.97 -25.29 11.07
N ALA A 99 4.63 -24.57 9.99
CA ALA A 99 3.97 -23.28 10.06
C ALA A 99 2.56 -23.38 10.69
N VAL A 100 1.76 -24.38 10.30
CA VAL A 100 0.42 -24.61 10.88
C VAL A 100 0.51 -24.96 12.36
N ALA A 101 1.45 -25.84 12.75
CA ALA A 101 1.68 -26.17 14.16
C ALA A 101 2.06 -24.94 15.00
N GLY A 102 2.94 -24.07 14.46
CA GLY A 102 3.32 -22.82 15.11
C GLY A 102 2.13 -21.88 15.35
N VAL A 103 1.24 -21.71 14.36
CA VAL A 103 0.02 -20.89 14.50
C VAL A 103 -0.93 -21.46 15.56
N VAL A 104 -1.12 -22.79 15.61
CA VAL A 104 -1.96 -23.43 16.64
C VAL A 104 -1.38 -23.23 18.04
N VAL A 105 -0.07 -23.42 18.22
CA VAL A 105 0.60 -23.19 19.51
C VAL A 105 0.49 -21.73 19.94
N LEU A 106 0.74 -20.77 19.05
CA LEU A 106 0.59 -19.35 19.33
C LEU A 106 -0.87 -18.97 19.67
N GLY A 107 -1.86 -19.57 19.01
CA GLY A 107 -3.28 -19.38 19.33
C GLY A 107 -3.66 -19.90 20.72
N VAL A 108 -3.21 -21.10 21.08
CA VAL A 108 -3.47 -21.70 22.42
C VAL A 108 -2.76 -20.90 23.52
N VAL A 109 -1.51 -20.48 23.30
CA VAL A 109 -0.78 -19.60 24.23
C VAL A 109 -1.51 -18.27 24.35
N GLY A 110 -1.88 -17.62 23.25
CA GLY A 110 -2.62 -16.36 23.25
C GLY A 110 -3.92 -16.41 24.06
N ILE A 111 -4.70 -17.50 23.94
CA ILE A 111 -5.91 -17.72 24.75
C ILE A 111 -5.58 -17.88 26.24
N GLN A 112 -4.53 -18.63 26.59
CA GLN A 112 -4.08 -18.78 27.97
C GLN A 112 -3.66 -17.43 28.59
N VAL A 113 -2.77 -16.69 27.93
CA VAL A 113 -2.33 -15.39 28.43
C VAL A 113 -3.50 -14.39 28.46
N ALA A 114 -4.45 -14.45 27.52
CA ALA A 114 -5.66 -13.59 27.53
C ALA A 114 -6.58 -13.86 28.73
N ARG A 115 -6.67 -15.12 29.21
CA ARG A 115 -7.40 -15.44 30.45
C ARG A 115 -6.63 -14.98 31.69
N ASN A 116 -5.31 -15.10 31.69
CA ASN A 116 -4.45 -14.57 32.75
C ASN A 116 -4.53 -13.02 32.84
N ALA A 117 -4.64 -12.36 31.67
CA ALA A 117 -4.85 -10.92 31.51
C ALA A 117 -6.00 -10.37 32.36
N ALA A 118 -7.14 -11.04 32.26
CA ALA A 118 -8.41 -10.58 32.80
C ALA A 118 -8.47 -10.74 34.33
N VAL A 119 -7.64 -11.63 34.89
CA VAL A 119 -7.59 -11.93 36.33
C VAL A 119 -6.50 -11.15 37.05
N HIS A 120 -5.35 -10.89 36.39
CA HIS A 120 -4.19 -10.27 37.03
C HIS A 120 -3.76 -8.90 36.48
N GLY A 121 -4.34 -8.44 35.37
CA GLY A 121 -3.88 -7.24 34.67
C GLY A 121 -2.60 -7.52 33.88
N TRP A 122 -2.70 -7.60 32.55
CA TRP A 122 -1.62 -8.13 31.69
C TRP A 122 -0.29 -7.38 31.84
N PHE A 123 -0.28 -6.06 32.02
CA PHE A 123 0.92 -5.30 32.39
C PHE A 123 0.57 -4.16 33.35
N GLY A 124 1.29 -4.09 34.47
CA GLY A 124 1.42 -2.86 35.25
C GLY A 124 2.42 -1.93 34.56
N GLY A 125 2.06 -0.67 34.35
CA GLY A 125 2.89 0.34 33.68
C GLY A 125 2.54 0.52 32.20
N GLY A 126 1.75 1.54 31.91
CA GLY A 126 1.37 1.90 30.53
C GLY A 126 2.53 2.57 29.77
N GLU A 127 3.39 1.76 29.16
CA GLU A 127 4.35 2.23 28.15
C GLU A 127 3.60 2.51 26.84
N VAL A 128 3.10 3.74 26.66
CA VAL A 128 2.52 4.18 25.38
C VAL A 128 3.60 4.03 24.30
N GLN A 129 3.29 3.24 23.26
CA GLN A 129 4.20 3.01 22.13
C GLN A 129 4.16 4.21 21.17
N PRO A 130 5.28 4.53 20.49
CA PRO A 130 5.34 5.68 19.57
C PRO A 130 4.44 5.52 18.33
N ASP A 131 3.97 4.30 18.05
CA ASP A 131 3.18 3.97 16.87
C ASP A 131 1.66 4.27 17.02
N ASP A 132 1.19 4.59 18.24
CA ASP A 132 -0.22 4.92 18.53
C ASP A 132 -0.57 6.42 18.30
N PHE A 133 0.29 7.18 17.60
CA PHE A 133 0.13 8.62 17.37
C PHE A 133 0.16 9.00 15.87
N GLU A 134 -1.02 9.29 15.30
CA GLU A 134 -1.12 9.85 13.95
C GLU A 134 -1.23 11.38 13.97
N MET A 135 -0.21 12.05 13.41
CA MET A 135 -0.27 13.48 13.11
C MET A 135 -1.15 13.72 11.87
N GLY A 136 -2.12 14.62 12.02
CA GLY A 136 -2.93 15.13 10.90
C GLY A 136 -2.20 16.17 10.06
N GLU A 137 -2.86 16.61 8.99
CA GLU A 137 -2.32 17.57 8.02
C GLU A 137 -1.82 18.87 8.67
N ILE A 138 -0.67 19.37 8.19
CA ILE A 138 -0.05 20.62 8.64
C ILE A 138 -0.66 21.77 7.82
N THR A 139 -1.13 22.81 8.49
CA THR A 139 -1.64 24.02 7.82
C THR A 139 -0.84 25.25 8.26
N ILE A 140 -0.25 25.97 7.30
CA ILE A 140 0.47 27.23 7.56
C ILE A 140 -0.42 28.39 7.12
N ARG A 141 -0.53 29.42 7.95
CA ARG A 141 -1.26 30.66 7.66
C ARG A 141 -0.45 31.88 8.14
N VAL A 142 -0.71 33.04 7.58
CA VAL A 142 -0.24 34.31 8.16
C VAL A 142 -0.84 34.45 9.55
N ALA A 143 -0.11 35.04 10.51
CA ALA A 143 -0.64 35.27 11.85
C ALA A 143 -1.71 36.36 11.85
N GLN A 144 -2.95 35.98 11.54
CA GLN A 144 -4.12 36.74 11.96
C GLN A 144 -4.09 36.84 13.48
N ALA A 145 -4.07 38.06 14.01
CA ALA A 145 -4.22 38.28 15.44
C ALA A 145 -5.63 37.83 15.84
N ARG A 146 -5.75 36.66 16.48
CA ARG A 146 -6.93 36.42 17.32
C ARG A 146 -6.92 37.51 18.40
N VAL A 147 -7.93 38.36 18.35
CA VAL A 147 -8.33 39.20 19.48
C VAL A 147 -8.62 38.23 20.65
N ASP A 148 -8.17 38.61 21.84
CA ASP A 148 -7.97 37.68 22.94
C ASP A 148 -9.28 37.04 23.46
N GLU A 149 -9.11 35.86 24.08
CA GLU A 149 -9.97 35.15 25.05
C GLU A 149 -11.52 35.19 24.91
N GLU A 150 -12.17 34.02 25.06
CA GLU A 150 -13.63 33.83 25.19
C GLU A 150 -14.51 33.67 23.91
N GLU A 151 -14.06 32.92 22.90
CA GLU A 151 -15.02 32.18 22.04
C GLU A 151 -15.06 30.68 22.41
N LEU A 152 -16.14 30.30 23.10
CA LEU A 152 -16.49 28.93 23.44
C LEU A 152 -17.05 28.21 22.21
N PHE A 153 -16.17 27.73 21.32
CA PHE A 153 -16.58 26.87 20.23
C PHE A 153 -17.20 25.57 20.79
N GLU A 154 -18.53 25.43 20.64
CA GLU A 154 -19.25 24.21 20.97
C GLU A 154 -18.76 23.05 20.09
N TYR A 155 -18.07 22.10 20.71
CA TYR A 155 -17.76 20.82 20.08
C TYR A 155 -19.07 20.04 19.84
N PRO A 156 -19.32 19.51 18.64
CA PRO A 156 -20.52 18.72 18.37
C PRO A 156 -20.44 17.36 19.07
N ALA A 157 -20.94 17.30 20.31
CA ALA A 157 -21.18 16.04 21.00
C ALA A 157 -22.24 15.23 20.23
N GLY A 158 -21.87 14.03 19.77
CA GLY A 158 -22.71 13.24 18.88
C GLY A 158 -23.93 12.64 19.57
N GLY A 159 -25.09 12.72 18.88
CA GLY A 159 -26.07 11.65 18.89
C GLY A 159 -27.24 11.72 19.90
N ALA A 160 -28.22 12.58 19.62
CA ALA A 160 -29.60 12.35 20.05
C ALA A 160 -30.58 12.69 18.90
N ARG A 161 -31.52 11.79 18.60
CA ARG A 161 -32.58 12.00 17.58
C ARG A 161 -33.93 12.33 18.22
N ARG A 162 -34.79 13.00 17.44
CA ARG A 162 -36.28 13.10 17.54
C ARG A 162 -36.86 14.09 18.60
N PRO A 163 -38.13 14.58 18.43
CA PRO A 163 -38.62 15.32 17.25
C PRO A 163 -39.60 16.51 17.55
N GLY A 164 -39.58 17.54 16.70
CA GLY A 164 -40.78 18.27 16.21
C GLY A 164 -41.67 19.14 17.14
N SER A 165 -41.65 20.46 16.91
CA SER A 165 -42.75 21.46 17.09
C SER A 165 -42.18 22.86 16.72
N GLY A 166 -42.86 23.88 16.16
CA GLY A 166 -44.28 23.97 15.76
C GLY A 166 -44.76 25.38 15.30
N GLY A 167 -43.95 26.20 14.60
CA GLY A 167 -44.38 27.49 13.97
C GLY A 167 -44.90 28.59 14.91
N PRO A 168 -45.58 29.66 14.43
CA PRO A 168 -45.63 30.30 13.10
C PRO A 168 -45.00 31.74 13.13
N GLY A 169 -44.93 32.58 12.10
CA GLY A 169 -45.26 32.50 10.67
C GLY A 169 -45.68 33.88 10.11
N VAL A 170 -44.94 34.45 9.15
CA VAL A 170 -45.37 35.63 8.35
C VAL A 170 -44.97 35.48 6.87
N LYS A 171 -45.97 35.61 6.00
CA LYS A 171 -45.96 35.77 4.52
C LYS A 171 -47.22 36.62 4.20
N PRO A 172 -47.35 37.35 3.08
CA PRO A 172 -46.92 37.05 1.70
C PRO A 172 -46.09 38.23 1.09
N ALA A 173 -45.87 38.50 -0.22
CA ALA A 173 -46.42 38.15 -1.55
C ALA A 173 -45.37 38.57 -2.64
N THR A 174 -45.41 38.28 -3.96
CA THR A 174 -46.08 37.28 -4.83
C THR A 174 -45.49 37.38 -6.27
N GLY A 175 -45.34 36.27 -7.00
CA GLY A 175 -45.11 36.23 -8.47
C GLY A 175 -43.71 35.80 -8.94
N SER A 176 -43.51 35.18 -10.12
CA SER A 176 -44.48 34.52 -11.02
C SER A 176 -43.75 33.55 -11.98
N SER A 177 -44.45 32.48 -12.39
CA SER A 177 -44.34 31.76 -13.68
C SER A 177 -42.97 31.34 -14.27
N GLY A 178 -42.78 30.01 -14.39
CA GLY A 178 -42.47 29.42 -15.70
C GLY A 178 -41.31 28.42 -15.76
N PRO A 179 -41.38 27.33 -16.57
CA PRO A 179 -40.67 26.10 -16.21
C PRO A 179 -39.72 25.51 -17.28
N GLY A 180 -38.76 24.66 -16.85
CA GLY A 180 -37.99 23.84 -17.81
C GLY A 180 -36.94 22.90 -17.20
N LYS A 181 -37.30 21.60 -17.08
CA LYS A 181 -36.60 20.39 -17.59
C LYS A 181 -35.06 20.28 -17.36
N VAL A 182 -34.58 19.34 -16.53
CA VAL A 182 -33.99 18.00 -16.88
C VAL A 182 -32.96 18.02 -18.05
N ALA A 183 -31.82 17.32 -18.04
CA ALA A 183 -31.37 16.17 -17.23
C ALA A 183 -29.82 15.97 -17.23
N MET A 184 -29.33 15.16 -16.29
CA MET A 184 -28.37 14.04 -16.43
C MET A 184 -27.09 14.09 -17.33
N ALA A 185 -26.02 13.55 -16.73
CA ALA A 185 -25.01 12.61 -17.28
C ALA A 185 -23.67 13.10 -17.89
N SER A 186 -22.59 12.60 -17.27
CA SER A 186 -21.33 12.03 -17.80
C SER A 186 -20.93 12.30 -19.26
N THR A 187 -19.65 12.57 -19.55
CA THR A 187 -18.64 11.51 -19.74
C THR A 187 -17.19 12.03 -19.73
N THR A 188 -16.26 11.08 -19.59
CA THR A 188 -14.79 11.18 -19.63
C THR A 188 -14.18 11.82 -20.90
N ARG A 189 -13.10 12.61 -20.72
CA ARG A 189 -11.92 12.58 -21.63
C ARG A 189 -10.68 13.25 -21.02
N SER A 190 -9.58 12.50 -20.89
CA SER A 190 -8.21 13.08 -20.89
C SER A 190 -7.74 13.23 -22.34
N PRO A 191 -6.84 14.18 -22.65
CA PRO A 191 -5.50 13.78 -23.13
C PRO A 191 -4.40 14.74 -22.56
N PRO A 192 -3.15 14.86 -23.07
CA PRO A 192 -1.98 14.51 -22.26
C PRO A 192 -0.91 15.63 -22.10
N ASP A 193 0.17 15.30 -21.40
CA ASP A 193 1.50 15.93 -21.43
C ASP A 193 1.64 17.46 -21.23
N ARG A 194 1.93 17.86 -19.99
CA ARG A 194 2.74 19.05 -19.71
C ARG A 194 3.76 18.77 -18.60
N LYS A 195 5.03 19.12 -18.89
CA LYS A 195 6.19 19.01 -18.00
C LYS A 195 5.96 19.73 -16.67
N PRO A 196 6.54 19.25 -15.54
CA PRO A 196 6.38 19.91 -14.26
C PRO A 196 7.02 21.30 -14.27
N ARG A 197 6.23 22.34 -13.96
CA ARG A 197 6.75 23.64 -13.50
C ARG A 197 6.90 23.59 -11.97
N PRO A 198 7.90 24.27 -11.39
CA PRO A 198 7.96 24.45 -9.95
C PRO A 198 6.84 25.40 -9.52
N SER A 199 5.95 24.95 -8.66
CA SER A 199 4.84 25.75 -8.09
C SER A 199 5.00 25.82 -6.58
N GLY A 200 4.82 27.02 -6.01
CA GLY A 200 4.96 27.25 -4.57
C GLY A 200 4.64 28.66 -4.06
N SER A 201 4.26 29.61 -4.92
CA SER A 201 3.66 30.88 -4.50
C SER A 201 2.14 30.71 -4.40
N VAL A 202 1.57 30.97 -3.23
CA VAL A 202 0.11 30.96 -3.02
C VAL A 202 -0.41 32.38 -3.22
N SER A 203 -1.19 32.60 -4.27
CA SER A 203 -1.92 33.86 -4.47
C SER A 203 -3.20 33.86 -3.64
N THR A 204 -3.37 34.89 -2.81
CA THR A 204 -4.65 35.27 -2.21
C THR A 204 -4.87 36.76 -2.43
N GLU A 205 -5.81 37.07 -3.32
CA GLU A 205 -6.32 38.41 -3.64
C GLU A 205 -7.86 38.36 -3.55
N PRO A 206 -8.57 39.50 -3.33
CA PRO A 206 -8.14 40.84 -3.71
C PRO A 206 -8.23 41.90 -2.60
N ASP A 207 -7.09 42.51 -2.27
CA ASP A 207 -7.02 43.96 -2.00
C ASP A 207 -5.56 44.43 -2.15
N GLY A 208 -5.35 45.51 -2.90
CA GLY A 208 -4.11 45.80 -3.61
C GLY A 208 -2.92 46.35 -2.80
N MET A 209 -2.44 45.62 -1.79
CA MET A 209 -1.10 45.82 -1.19
C MET A 209 -0.47 44.46 -0.82
N GLU A 210 0.21 43.83 -1.79
CA GLU A 210 1.04 42.65 -1.52
C GLU A 210 2.28 43.03 -0.70
N VAL A 211 2.16 43.02 0.63
CA VAL A 211 3.31 42.95 1.52
C VAL A 211 3.94 41.57 1.30
N ALA A 212 5.06 41.52 0.59
CA ALA A 212 5.74 40.28 0.25
C ALA A 212 6.06 39.46 1.52
N GLN A 213 5.31 38.38 1.74
CA GLN A 213 5.41 37.53 2.93
C GLN A 213 6.72 36.73 2.88
N GLN A 214 7.76 37.22 3.55
CA GLN A 214 9.12 36.66 3.52
C GLN A 214 9.32 35.43 4.42
N PHE A 215 8.34 34.53 4.52
CA PHE A 215 8.51 33.24 5.22
C PHE A 215 8.52 32.05 4.25
N ASP A 216 9.62 31.28 4.29
CA ASP A 216 9.76 30.04 3.53
C ASP A 216 8.93 28.92 4.18
N GLN A 217 7.72 28.72 3.66
CA GLN A 217 6.80 27.65 4.09
C GLN A 217 7.46 26.26 4.02
N SER A 218 8.37 26.02 3.07
CA SER A 218 9.05 24.73 2.92
C SER A 218 10.10 24.51 4.02
N ALA A 219 10.77 25.57 4.47
CA ALA A 219 11.68 25.53 5.62
C ALA A 219 10.91 25.32 6.93
N ILE A 220 9.78 26.02 7.13
CA ILE A 220 8.90 25.81 8.29
C ILE A 220 8.42 24.37 8.35
N ASN A 221 7.84 23.85 7.25
CA ASN A 221 7.39 22.46 7.16
C ASN A 221 8.51 21.45 7.44
N ARG A 222 9.75 21.72 7.00
CA ARG A 222 10.91 20.86 7.26
C ARG A 222 11.27 20.81 8.75
N VAL A 223 11.29 21.96 9.43
CA VAL A 223 11.58 22.05 10.87
C VAL A 223 10.48 21.37 11.69
N VAL A 224 9.22 21.58 11.34
CA VAL A 224 8.08 20.89 11.97
C VAL A 224 8.18 19.38 11.76
N ALA A 225 8.39 18.93 10.53
CA ALA A 225 8.44 17.50 10.19
C ALA A 225 9.61 16.76 10.85
N SER A 226 10.75 17.42 11.09
CA SER A 226 11.91 16.82 11.77
C SER A 226 11.81 16.86 13.30
N ASN A 227 11.18 17.88 13.89
CA ASN A 227 11.12 18.04 15.35
C ASN A 227 9.80 17.59 15.99
N LYS A 228 8.73 17.30 15.21
CA LYS A 228 7.43 16.82 15.74
C LYS A 228 7.53 15.63 16.69
N SER A 229 8.56 14.79 16.52
CA SER A 229 8.79 13.62 17.36
C SER A 229 9.17 13.98 18.81
N THR A 230 9.71 15.18 19.08
CA THR A 230 10.05 15.58 20.46
C THR A 230 8.79 15.84 21.30
N LEU A 231 7.68 16.23 20.66
CA LEU A 231 6.40 16.49 21.33
C LEU A 231 5.70 15.21 21.79
N PHE A 232 5.98 14.04 21.19
CA PHE A 232 5.43 12.76 21.64
C PHE A 232 5.77 12.45 23.10
N ARG A 233 6.92 12.93 23.59
CA ARG A 233 7.27 12.81 25.01
C ARG A 233 6.25 13.51 25.90
N CYS A 234 5.90 14.75 25.59
CA CYS A 234 4.90 15.52 26.34
C CYS A 234 3.53 14.82 26.32
N PHE A 235 3.09 14.32 25.16
CA PHE A 235 1.83 13.58 25.04
C PHE A 235 1.85 12.22 25.75
N LYS A 236 2.98 11.51 25.78
CA LYS A 236 3.14 10.26 26.54
C LYS A 236 3.09 10.50 28.06
N GLU A 237 3.78 11.54 28.54
CA GLU A 237 3.76 11.91 29.97
C GLU A 237 2.35 12.33 30.43
N GLU A 238 1.58 13.04 29.59
CA GLU A 238 0.20 13.40 29.91
C GLU A 238 -0.79 12.21 29.77
N GLY A 239 -0.64 11.38 28.74
CA GLY A 239 -1.46 10.17 28.55
C GLY A 239 -1.30 9.14 29.68
N ALA A 240 -0.14 9.12 30.35
CA ALA A 240 0.10 8.31 31.54
C ALA A 240 -0.58 8.88 32.81
N ARG A 241 -0.78 10.21 32.88
CA ARG A 241 -1.48 10.88 33.99
C ARG A 241 -3.00 10.83 33.83
N SER A 242 -3.46 10.94 32.59
CA SER A 242 -4.85 11.10 32.21
C SER A 242 -5.27 9.98 31.24
N PRO A 243 -5.38 8.72 31.72
CA PRO A 243 -5.72 7.58 30.87
C PRO A 243 -7.14 7.73 30.29
N GLY A 244 -7.27 7.64 28.97
CA GLY A 244 -8.56 7.73 28.26
C GLY A 244 -8.75 8.95 27.36
N ILE A 245 -7.72 9.79 27.17
CA ILE A 245 -7.75 10.90 26.19
C ILE A 245 -7.68 10.32 24.77
N TYR A 246 -8.82 9.99 24.19
CA TYR A 246 -8.98 9.66 22.77
C TYR A 246 -9.49 10.89 22.01
N ALA A 247 -8.58 11.79 21.64
CA ALA A 247 -8.94 13.06 21.02
C ALA A 247 -7.94 13.49 19.94
N LYS A 248 -8.47 14.11 18.88
CA LYS A 248 -7.69 14.99 18.01
C LYS A 248 -7.52 16.31 18.74
N ILE A 249 -6.27 16.70 19.00
CA ILE A 249 -5.89 17.98 19.61
C ILE A 249 -5.35 18.86 18.48
N PRO A 250 -6.14 19.82 17.97
CA PRO A 250 -5.61 20.91 17.17
C PRO A 250 -4.87 21.90 18.08
N MET A 251 -3.75 22.40 17.56
CA MET A 251 -2.90 23.38 18.25
C MET A 251 -2.28 24.31 17.22
N GLU A 252 -2.23 25.59 17.54
CA GLU A 252 -1.69 26.64 16.69
C GLU A 252 -0.55 27.34 17.42
N PHE A 253 0.53 27.70 16.74
CA PHE A 253 1.61 28.45 17.35
C PHE A 253 2.15 29.54 16.44
N VAL A 254 2.60 30.64 17.04
CA VAL A 254 3.21 31.77 16.33
C VAL A 254 4.71 31.73 16.47
N ILE A 255 5.40 31.80 15.33
CA ILE A 255 6.84 31.96 15.24
C ILE A 255 7.15 33.47 15.35
N GLY A 256 8.15 33.82 16.15
CA GLY A 256 8.71 35.16 16.25
C GLY A 256 9.77 35.40 15.18
N ASN A 257 10.05 36.68 14.93
CA ASN A 257 11.04 37.12 13.93
C ASN A 257 12.47 36.64 14.26
N ASP A 258 12.71 36.25 15.52
CA ASP A 258 13.92 35.61 16.04
C ASP A 258 14.05 34.11 15.69
N GLY A 259 13.06 33.52 15.03
CA GLY A 259 13.02 32.09 14.72
C GLY A 259 12.74 31.22 15.95
N ARG A 260 11.99 31.73 16.94
CA ARG A 260 11.52 30.97 18.12
C ARG A 260 10.01 31.01 18.23
N VAL A 261 9.41 30.04 18.91
CA VAL A 261 7.96 30.03 19.14
C VAL A 261 7.58 30.96 20.28
N SER A 262 6.79 32.00 19.99
CA SER A 262 6.43 33.06 20.94
C SER A 262 5.13 32.76 21.71
N LYS A 263 4.12 32.20 21.03
CA LYS A 263 2.81 31.86 21.60
C LYS A 263 2.36 30.48 21.10
N LEU A 264 1.62 29.75 21.94
CA LEU A 264 0.95 28.49 21.65
C LEU A 264 -0.52 28.62 22.05
N TRP A 265 -1.42 28.10 21.22
CA TRP A 265 -2.83 27.87 21.52
C TRP A 265 -3.13 26.38 21.36
N VAL A 266 -3.95 25.85 22.26
CA VAL A 266 -4.44 24.47 22.21
C VAL A 266 -5.96 24.53 22.31
N ASP A 267 -6.67 23.96 21.35
CA ASP A 267 -8.12 24.20 21.25
C ASP A 267 -8.91 23.50 22.36
N ASN A 268 -8.43 22.34 22.81
CA ASN A 268 -9.05 21.60 23.90
C ASN A 268 -8.91 22.36 25.25
N PRO A 269 -10.01 22.76 25.90
CA PRO A 269 -9.98 23.55 27.14
C PRO A 269 -9.23 22.87 28.30
N GLN A 270 -9.17 21.55 28.35
CA GLN A 270 -8.43 20.79 29.38
C GLN A 270 -6.90 20.93 29.24
N PHE A 271 -6.41 21.31 28.05
CA PHE A 271 -4.98 21.42 27.74
C PHE A 271 -4.54 22.86 27.43
N LYS A 272 -5.42 23.86 27.61
CA LYS A 272 -5.10 25.29 27.46
C LYS A 272 -4.08 25.79 28.49
N LYS A 273 -4.04 25.18 29.68
CA LYS A 273 -3.16 25.53 30.81
C LYS A 273 -2.80 24.22 31.54
N GLY A 274 -1.55 24.07 31.98
CA GLY A 274 -1.10 22.90 32.76
C GLY A 274 0.13 22.19 32.16
N PRO A 275 0.54 21.04 32.74
CA PRO A 275 1.84 20.44 32.48
C PRO A 275 2.10 20.06 31.01
N LEU A 276 1.07 19.62 30.28
CA LEU A 276 1.18 19.34 28.85
C LEU A 276 1.49 20.62 28.05
N TYR A 277 0.79 21.73 28.34
CA TYR A 277 1.02 23.02 27.68
C TYR A 277 2.45 23.51 27.89
N ASP A 278 2.93 23.47 29.14
CA ASP A 278 4.27 23.91 29.50
C ASP A 278 5.37 23.04 28.86
N CYS A 279 5.16 21.72 28.80
CA CYS A 279 6.05 20.80 28.11
C CYS A 279 6.11 21.09 26.60
N LEU A 280 4.95 21.20 25.93
CA LEU A 280 4.87 21.48 24.49
C LEU A 280 5.52 22.83 24.15
N LEU A 281 5.21 23.89 24.91
CA LEU A 281 5.81 25.21 24.72
C LEU A 281 7.32 25.20 24.93
N THR A 282 7.82 24.45 25.92
CA THR A 282 9.25 24.30 26.18
C THR A 282 9.98 23.57 25.05
N GLU A 283 9.37 22.53 24.48
CA GLU A 283 9.94 21.80 23.34
C GLU A 283 9.90 22.63 22.05
N MET A 284 8.77 23.25 21.71
CA MET A 284 8.66 24.07 20.49
C MET A 284 9.55 25.32 20.52
N ARG A 285 9.87 25.87 21.70
CA ARG A 285 10.87 26.94 21.82
C ARG A 285 12.29 26.51 21.47
N LYS A 286 12.61 25.21 21.49
CA LYS A 286 13.91 24.67 21.06
C LYS A 286 13.99 24.49 19.53
N TRP A 287 12.87 24.54 18.83
CA TRP A 287 12.83 24.24 17.39
C TRP A 287 13.55 25.34 16.59
N PRO A 288 14.54 24.99 15.74
CA PRO A 288 15.37 25.96 15.03
C PRO A 288 14.69 26.46 13.75
N PHE A 289 13.73 27.38 13.88
CA PHE A 289 13.22 28.12 12.73
C PHE A 289 14.25 29.14 12.24
N ARG A 290 14.17 29.49 10.95
CA ARG A 290 14.93 30.61 10.39
C ARG A 290 14.31 31.91 10.89
N ALA A 291 15.15 32.87 11.28
CA ALA A 291 14.71 34.25 11.48
C ALA A 291 14.19 34.83 10.16
N TYR A 292 13.18 35.70 10.24
CA TYR A 292 12.58 36.37 9.10
C TYR A 292 12.04 37.75 9.50
N GLU A 293 11.92 38.64 8.52
CA GLU A 293 11.44 40.01 8.70
C GLU A 293 9.99 40.16 8.25
N GLY A 294 9.25 41.08 8.88
CA GLY A 294 7.83 41.33 8.58
C GLY A 294 6.85 40.69 9.58
N GLU A 295 5.67 40.34 9.06
CA GLU A 295 4.57 39.76 9.84
C GLU A 295 4.86 38.34 10.32
N ARG A 296 4.35 37.99 11.50
CA ARG A 296 4.58 36.67 12.09
C ARG A 296 3.80 35.57 11.36
N ALA A 297 4.31 34.35 11.35
CA ALA A 297 3.63 33.17 10.81
C ALA A 297 2.91 32.40 11.92
N THR A 298 1.68 31.94 11.65
CA THR A 298 0.94 30.99 12.48
C THR A 298 0.95 29.61 11.82
N VAL A 299 1.36 28.60 12.58
CA VAL A 299 1.37 27.21 12.12
C VAL A 299 0.35 26.41 12.92
N GLY A 300 -0.64 25.87 12.23
CA GLY A 300 -1.64 24.95 12.76
C GLY A 300 -1.21 23.49 12.56
N LEU A 301 -1.10 22.76 13.66
CA LEU A 301 -0.85 21.31 13.70
C LEU A 301 -2.07 20.61 14.31
N SER A 302 -2.26 19.34 13.97
CA SER A 302 -3.20 18.50 14.70
C SER A 302 -2.59 17.14 15.04
N PHE A 303 -2.69 16.75 16.31
CA PHE A 303 -2.20 15.47 16.81
C PHE A 303 -3.40 14.60 17.18
N THR A 304 -3.40 13.34 16.75
CA THR A 304 -4.39 12.36 17.19
C THR A 304 -3.76 11.51 18.28
N ILE A 305 -4.34 11.51 19.47
CA ILE A 305 -3.92 10.65 20.57
C ILE A 305 -4.91 9.50 20.66
N GLY A 306 -4.41 8.27 20.50
CA GLY A 306 -5.20 7.06 20.68
C GLY A 306 -4.92 5.99 19.64
N LYS A 307 -4.78 4.76 20.11
CA LYS A 307 -4.69 3.55 19.29
C LYS A 307 -5.85 3.47 18.30
N ARG A 308 -5.56 3.28 17.01
CA ARG A 308 -6.57 2.86 16.02
C ARG A 308 -7.15 1.51 16.46
N GLY A 309 -8.45 1.49 16.72
CA GLY A 309 -9.24 0.27 16.91
C GLY A 309 -9.42 -0.50 15.61
#